data_AF-A0A4Z0BTZ9-F1
#
_entry.id   AF-A0A4Z0BTZ9-F1
#
_cell.length_a   1.000
_cell.length_b   1.000
_cell.length_c   1.000
_cell.angle_alpha   90.00
_cell.angle_beta   90.00
_cell.angle_gamma   90.00
#
_symmetry.space_group_name_H-M   'P 1'
#
loop_
_entity.id
_entity.type
_entity.pdbx_description
1 polymer ?
#
loop_
_entity_poly.entity_id
_entity_poly.type
_entity_poly.pdbx_seq_one_letter_code
_entity_poly.pdbx_strand_id
1 'polypeptide(L)'
;MGGTMEDAAFVQWLTHRSWTVTVRYSKVVAVVLPLASLATNLQLLHDPAAPSLGWLIAWQVATEAVFLSMLLADRWQASASELLLNAFCAAFIGLCTWSGMVDISMHRDLSVYAAGMTFGAAVAAMRRRIRQPLYALSVIGLGCAFWQREGGDLERTLTGLLNPFCVVVLCLWLDRFTFARDLALYTETQRAETERKRADEVLHNALPRAVAEEIKRDGRARARKFDNLGVLFADIVGFTRFSSGLPPEQLVLVLDDIFSGFDRLADWHGVEKIKTIGDAYMAVSHVRVDALCRLALDMRLVLARYNRENGTELAMRIGVHAGPAVGGVLGVRRFLYDVWGDTVNVASRLESSGREGGIQVSEAVVRQAGAAFDFSARGLVDLRGRGPLLAYWLLRERVAPVARAELQAA
;
A
#
# COMPACT_ATOMS: atom_id res chain seq x y z
N MET A 1 -2.01 22.39 -19.74
CA MET A 1 -0.80 21.63 -19.41
C MET A 1 -0.49 21.90 -17.96
N GLY A 2 -0.22 20.85 -17.18
CA GLY A 2 -0.15 20.90 -15.71
C GLY A 2 -1.25 20.04 -15.07
N GLY A 3 -1.27 18.74 -15.37
CA GLY A 3 -1.99 17.76 -14.57
C GLY A 3 -0.94 17.01 -13.75
N THR A 4 -1.04 17.08 -12.43
CA THR A 4 -0.09 16.43 -11.52
C THR A 4 -0.24 14.90 -11.62
N MET A 5 0.77 14.13 -11.21
CA MET A 5 0.65 12.65 -11.14
C MET A 5 -0.60 12.20 -10.36
N GLU A 6 -1.02 12.98 -9.36
CA GLU A 6 -2.24 12.75 -8.57
C GLU A 6 -3.51 12.82 -9.43
N ASP A 7 -3.57 13.71 -10.43
CA ASP A 7 -4.69 13.78 -11.37
C ASP A 7 -4.77 12.52 -12.24
N ALA A 8 -3.63 11.97 -12.66
CA ALA A 8 -3.60 10.77 -13.48
C ALA A 8 -4.07 9.52 -12.70
N ALA A 9 -3.63 9.39 -11.44
CA ALA A 9 -4.05 8.30 -10.56
C ALA A 9 -5.55 8.36 -10.24
N PHE A 10 -6.07 9.55 -9.94
CA PHE A 10 -7.51 9.75 -9.73
C PHE A 10 -8.31 9.41 -10.98
N VAL A 11 -7.87 9.84 -12.17
CA VAL A 11 -8.54 9.54 -13.44
C VAL A 11 -8.57 8.04 -13.72
N GLN A 12 -7.47 7.33 -13.48
CA GLN A 12 -7.43 5.87 -13.63
C GLN A 12 -8.38 5.17 -12.65
N TRP A 13 -8.35 5.57 -11.37
CA TRP A 13 -9.26 5.04 -10.35
C TRP A 13 -10.72 5.27 -10.72
N LEU A 14 -11.05 6.50 -11.16
CA LEU A 14 -12.40 6.86 -11.57
C LEU A 14 -12.84 6.05 -12.79
N THR A 15 -11.96 5.89 -13.78
CA THR A 15 -12.23 5.08 -14.98
C THR A 15 -12.54 3.63 -14.61
N HIS A 16 -11.74 3.03 -13.72
CA HIS A 16 -11.95 1.66 -13.28
C HIS A 16 -13.25 1.48 -12.48
N ARG A 17 -13.53 2.41 -11.57
CA ARG A 17 -14.78 2.42 -10.79
C ARG A 17 -15.99 2.53 -11.71
N SER A 18 -15.98 3.51 -12.62
CA SER A 18 -17.07 3.74 -13.56
C SER A 18 -17.26 2.59 -14.53
N TRP A 19 -16.18 1.98 -15.03
CA TRP A 19 -16.24 0.75 -15.82
C TRP A 19 -16.97 -0.36 -15.09
N THR A 20 -16.53 -0.67 -13.86
CA THR A 20 -17.10 -1.77 -13.05
C THR A 20 -18.59 -1.55 -12.78
N VAL A 21 -18.96 -0.31 -12.47
CA VAL A 21 -20.35 0.08 -12.23
C VAL A 21 -21.18 -0.09 -13.52
N THR A 22 -20.72 0.48 -14.63
CA THR A 22 -21.40 0.38 -15.94
C THR A 22 -21.56 -1.06 -16.42
N VAL A 23 -20.56 -1.93 -16.20
CA VAL A 23 -20.65 -3.36 -16.53
C VAL A 23 -21.72 -4.05 -15.67
N ARG A 24 -21.73 -3.83 -14.35
CA ARG A 24 -22.74 -4.41 -13.45
C ARG A 24 -24.15 -4.00 -13.87
N TYR A 25 -24.35 -2.72 -14.21
CA TYR A 25 -25.63 -2.24 -14.71
C TYR A 25 -25.98 -2.86 -16.06
N SER A 26 -25.05 -2.91 -17.01
CA SER A 26 -25.28 -3.51 -18.32
C SER A 26 -25.71 -4.98 -18.23
N LYS A 27 -25.19 -5.73 -17.25
CA LYS A 27 -25.65 -7.11 -16.95
C LYS A 27 -27.10 -7.15 -16.52
N VAL A 28 -27.51 -6.25 -15.62
CA VAL A 28 -28.90 -6.16 -15.15
C VAL A 28 -29.83 -5.76 -16.29
N VAL A 29 -29.45 -4.72 -17.06
CA VAL A 29 -30.27 -4.23 -18.18
C VAL A 29 -30.42 -5.30 -19.27
N ALA A 30 -29.36 -6.02 -19.62
CA ALA A 30 -29.42 -7.09 -20.63
C ALA A 30 -30.39 -8.23 -20.26
N VAL A 31 -30.69 -8.44 -18.98
CA VAL A 31 -31.65 -9.45 -18.52
C VAL A 31 -33.06 -8.87 -18.41
N VAL A 32 -33.21 -7.66 -17.88
CA VAL A 32 -34.51 -7.06 -17.58
C VAL A 32 -35.17 -6.45 -18.81
N LEU A 33 -34.40 -5.79 -19.68
CA LEU A 33 -34.92 -5.04 -20.81
C LEU A 33 -35.67 -5.90 -21.85
N PRO A 34 -35.20 -7.11 -22.24
CA PRO A 34 -35.93 -7.97 -23.18
C PRO A 34 -37.29 -8.43 -22.62
N LEU A 35 -37.36 -8.69 -21.31
CA LEU A 35 -38.59 -9.11 -20.64
C LEU A 35 -39.59 -7.98 -20.54
N ALA A 36 -39.12 -6.78 -20.17
CA ALA A 36 -39.95 -5.59 -20.07
C ALA A 36 -40.51 -5.18 -21.44
N SER A 37 -39.67 -5.19 -22.48
CA SER A 37 -40.06 -4.85 -23.85
C SER A 37 -41.01 -5.88 -24.46
N LEU A 38 -40.85 -7.18 -24.18
CA LEU A 38 -41.81 -8.19 -24.61
C LEU A 38 -43.20 -7.95 -24.01
N ALA A 39 -43.26 -7.62 -22.71
CA ALA A 39 -44.51 -7.35 -22.02
C ALA A 39 -45.24 -6.11 -22.59
N THR A 40 -44.51 -5.04 -22.91
CA THR A 40 -45.08 -3.83 -23.52
C THR A 40 -45.46 -4.07 -24.99
N ASN A 41 -44.59 -4.70 -25.78
CA ASN A 41 -44.85 -4.98 -27.19
C ASN A 41 -46.07 -5.90 -27.40
N LEU A 42 -46.33 -6.83 -26.46
CA LEU A 42 -47.52 -7.71 -26.51
C LEU A 42 -48.84 -6.93 -26.39
N GLN A 43 -48.84 -5.84 -25.62
CA GLN A 43 -50.00 -4.96 -25.46
C GLN A 43 -50.24 -4.14 -26.74
N LEU A 44 -49.17 -3.70 -27.40
CA LEU A 44 -49.23 -2.93 -28.65
C LEU A 44 -49.66 -3.75 -29.87
N LEU A 45 -49.51 -5.08 -29.87
CA LEU A 45 -49.97 -5.95 -30.98
C LEU A 45 -51.48 -5.90 -31.23
N HIS A 46 -52.27 -5.43 -30.25
CA HIS A 46 -53.73 -5.33 -30.36
C HIS A 46 -54.21 -3.93 -30.74
N ASP A 47 -53.31 -2.95 -30.87
CA ASP A 47 -53.65 -1.56 -31.19
C ASP A 47 -53.48 -1.29 -32.71
N PRO A 48 -54.54 -0.94 -33.45
CA PRO A 48 -54.46 -0.62 -34.88
C PRO A 48 -53.65 0.65 -35.19
N ALA A 49 -53.33 1.48 -34.19
CA ALA A 49 -52.46 2.65 -34.33
C ALA A 49 -50.99 2.37 -34.01
N ALA A 50 -50.63 1.12 -33.69
CA ALA A 50 -49.28 0.76 -33.30
C ALA A 50 -48.25 0.92 -34.44
N PRO A 51 -47.01 1.34 -34.14
CA PRO A 51 -45.92 1.33 -35.11
C PRO A 51 -45.67 -0.10 -35.61
N SER A 52 -45.19 -0.22 -36.86
CA SER A 52 -44.94 -1.53 -37.47
C SER A 52 -44.09 -2.42 -36.56
N LEU A 53 -44.43 -3.71 -36.48
CA LEU A 53 -43.71 -4.69 -35.64
C LEU A 53 -42.18 -4.65 -35.85
N GLY A 54 -41.74 -4.40 -37.09
CA GLY A 54 -40.32 -4.25 -37.42
C GLY A 54 -39.64 -3.07 -36.74
N TRP A 55 -40.35 -1.97 -36.49
CA TRP A 55 -39.84 -0.79 -35.78
C TRP A 55 -39.60 -1.07 -34.30
N LEU A 56 -40.56 -1.73 -33.63
CA LEU A 56 -40.46 -2.11 -32.22
C LEU A 56 -39.26 -3.03 -31.98
N ILE A 57 -39.08 -4.01 -32.86
CA ILE A 57 -37.93 -4.93 -32.82
C ILE A 57 -36.62 -4.18 -33.09
N ALA A 58 -36.58 -3.30 -34.08
CA ALA A 58 -35.35 -2.55 -34.43
C ALA A 58 -34.85 -1.67 -33.28
N TRP A 59 -35.75 -0.94 -32.60
CA TRP A 59 -35.41 -0.12 -31.44
C TRP A 59 -34.90 -0.97 -30.25
N GLN A 60 -35.56 -2.10 -29.99
CA GLN A 60 -35.16 -3.02 -28.92
C GLN A 60 -33.77 -3.60 -29.17
N VAL A 61 -33.52 -4.09 -30.38
CA VAL A 61 -32.21 -4.63 -30.78
C VAL A 61 -31.11 -3.57 -30.68
N ALA A 62 -31.38 -2.32 -31.08
CA ALA A 62 -30.42 -1.23 -30.96
C ALA A 62 -30.06 -0.93 -29.49
N THR A 63 -31.05 -0.94 -28.59
CA THR A 63 -30.84 -0.70 -27.16
C THR A 63 -30.04 -1.83 -26.52
N GLU A 64 -30.42 -3.08 -26.77
CA GLU A 64 -29.70 -4.25 -26.28
C GLU A 64 -28.26 -4.30 -26.81
N ALA A 65 -28.04 -3.94 -28.08
CA ALA A 65 -26.71 -3.89 -28.67
C ALA A 65 -25.76 -2.94 -27.94
N VAL A 66 -26.24 -1.77 -27.50
CA VAL A 66 -25.42 -0.81 -26.73
C VAL A 66 -24.95 -1.43 -25.41
N PHE A 67 -25.84 -2.07 -24.64
CA PHE A 67 -25.47 -2.70 -23.37
C PHE A 67 -24.63 -3.97 -23.55
N LEU A 68 -24.94 -4.79 -24.55
CA LEU A 68 -24.14 -5.97 -24.91
C LEU A 68 -22.73 -5.57 -25.37
N SER A 69 -22.57 -4.44 -26.07
CA SER A 69 -21.25 -3.93 -26.47
C SER A 69 -20.35 -3.66 -25.26
N MET A 70 -20.90 -3.16 -24.14
CA MET A 70 -20.17 -2.97 -22.90
C MET A 70 -19.73 -4.29 -22.27
N LEU A 71 -20.59 -5.31 -22.29
CA LEU A 71 -20.26 -6.64 -21.76
C LEU A 71 -19.23 -7.37 -22.61
N LEU A 72 -19.28 -7.21 -23.93
CA LEU A 72 -18.27 -7.73 -24.85
C LEU A 72 -16.93 -7.01 -24.64
N ALA A 73 -16.96 -5.69 -24.46
CA ALA A 73 -15.78 -4.91 -24.15
C ALA A 73 -15.12 -5.36 -22.83
N ASP A 74 -15.91 -5.62 -21.78
CA ASP A 74 -15.42 -6.20 -20.51
C ASP A 74 -14.81 -7.59 -20.66
N ARG A 75 -15.36 -8.42 -21.56
CA ARG A 75 -14.85 -9.77 -21.80
C ARG A 75 -13.54 -9.78 -22.59
N TRP A 76 -13.37 -8.84 -23.52
CA TRP A 76 -12.22 -8.82 -24.43
C TRP A 76 -11.08 -7.91 -23.98
N GLN A 77 -11.36 -6.95 -23.10
CA GLN A 77 -10.36 -6.01 -22.62
C GLN A 77 -9.81 -6.42 -21.26
N ALA A 78 -8.48 -6.45 -21.14
CA ALA A 78 -7.81 -6.80 -19.89
C ALA A 78 -7.88 -5.68 -18.82
N SER A 79 -8.17 -4.44 -19.22
CA SER A 79 -8.23 -3.28 -18.33
C SER A 79 -9.29 -2.28 -18.78
N ALA A 80 -9.85 -1.52 -17.83
CA ALA A 80 -10.83 -0.48 -18.09
C ALA A 80 -10.24 0.60 -18.99
N SER A 81 -10.91 0.92 -20.11
CA SER A 81 -10.46 1.96 -21.03
C SER A 81 -11.36 3.20 -21.01
N GLU A 82 -10.71 4.37 -20.96
CA GLU A 82 -11.41 5.65 -21.00
C GLU A 82 -12.17 5.82 -22.32
N LEU A 83 -11.57 5.39 -23.44
CA LEU A 83 -12.14 5.54 -24.77
C LEU A 83 -13.43 4.74 -24.96
N LEU A 84 -13.47 3.47 -24.56
CA LEU A 84 -14.67 2.64 -24.76
C LEU A 84 -15.80 3.08 -23.81
N LEU A 85 -15.47 3.49 -22.59
CA LEU A 85 -16.47 4.02 -21.67
C LEU A 85 -17.05 5.35 -22.21
N ASN A 86 -16.23 6.21 -22.82
CA ASN A 86 -16.69 7.41 -23.53
C ASN A 86 -17.59 7.06 -24.72
N ALA A 87 -17.19 6.08 -25.53
CA ALA A 87 -17.97 5.64 -26.70
C ALA A 87 -19.32 5.05 -26.27
N PHE A 88 -19.36 4.26 -25.20
CA PHE A 88 -20.59 3.74 -24.60
C PHE A 88 -21.50 4.87 -24.12
N CYS A 89 -20.96 5.86 -23.41
CA CYS A 89 -21.74 7.01 -22.94
C CYS A 89 -22.33 7.81 -24.11
N ALA A 90 -21.54 8.04 -25.16
CA ALA A 90 -22.00 8.73 -26.36
C ALA A 90 -23.09 7.95 -27.10
N ALA A 91 -22.91 6.63 -27.26
CA ALA A 91 -23.90 5.76 -27.88
C ALA A 91 -25.20 5.71 -27.06
N PHE A 92 -25.12 5.63 -25.74
CA PHE A 92 -26.26 5.60 -24.85
C PHE A 92 -27.04 6.94 -24.84
N ILE A 93 -26.36 8.07 -24.75
CA ILE A 93 -26.99 9.40 -24.84
C ILE A 93 -27.62 9.61 -26.23
N GLY A 94 -26.92 9.21 -27.30
CA GLY A 94 -27.42 9.27 -28.67
C GLY A 94 -28.69 8.43 -28.84
N LEU A 95 -28.69 7.21 -28.31
CA LEU A 95 -29.85 6.32 -28.30
C LEU A 95 -31.04 6.94 -27.55
N CYS A 96 -30.82 7.47 -26.34
CA CYS A 96 -31.88 8.13 -25.57
C CYS A 96 -32.47 9.34 -26.33
N THR A 97 -31.61 10.13 -26.98
CA THR A 97 -32.02 11.29 -27.78
C THR A 97 -32.84 10.84 -28.98
N TRP A 98 -32.41 9.79 -29.68
CA TRP A 98 -33.14 9.19 -30.80
C TRP A 98 -34.51 8.69 -30.38
N SER A 99 -34.64 7.94 -29.27
CA SER A 99 -35.97 7.56 -28.75
C SER A 99 -36.84 8.77 -28.49
N GLY A 100 -36.28 9.81 -27.87
CA GLY A 100 -37.03 11.03 -27.58
C GLY A 100 -37.61 11.65 -28.85
N MET A 101 -36.81 11.77 -29.92
CA MET A 101 -37.29 12.30 -31.20
C MET A 101 -38.43 11.47 -31.80
N VAL A 102 -38.32 10.15 -31.69
CA VAL A 102 -39.32 9.19 -32.20
C VAL A 102 -40.62 9.25 -31.40
N ASP A 103 -40.53 9.22 -30.06
CA ASP A 103 -41.70 9.29 -29.19
C ASP A 103 -42.42 10.64 -29.30
N ILE A 104 -41.68 11.73 -29.50
CA ILE A 104 -42.28 13.03 -29.84
C ILE A 104 -43.07 12.94 -31.15
N SER A 105 -42.53 12.24 -32.15
CA SER A 105 -43.18 12.07 -33.45
C SER A 105 -44.49 11.27 -33.34
N MET A 106 -44.51 10.24 -32.49
CA MET A 106 -45.65 9.32 -32.40
C MET A 106 -46.65 9.69 -31.29
N HIS A 107 -46.19 9.98 -30.07
CA HIS A 107 -47.03 10.04 -28.86
C HIS A 107 -46.91 11.35 -28.06
N ARG A 108 -46.01 12.27 -28.44
CA ARG A 108 -45.68 13.50 -27.67
C ARG A 108 -45.21 13.25 -26.23
N ASP A 109 -44.77 12.02 -25.91
CA ASP A 109 -44.17 11.69 -24.61
C ASP A 109 -42.64 11.78 -24.69
N LEU A 110 -42.02 12.19 -23.58
CA LEU A 110 -40.58 12.35 -23.39
C LEU A 110 -40.07 11.61 -22.15
N SER A 111 -40.94 10.83 -21.50
CA SER A 111 -40.64 10.08 -20.29
C SER A 111 -39.44 9.13 -20.44
N VAL A 112 -39.35 8.41 -21.57
CA VAL A 112 -38.26 7.48 -21.88
C VAL A 112 -36.92 8.21 -22.03
N TYR A 113 -36.90 9.34 -22.75
CA TYR A 113 -35.73 10.21 -22.85
C TYR A 113 -35.30 10.71 -21.46
N ALA A 114 -36.26 11.20 -20.66
CA ALA A 114 -35.98 11.73 -19.32
C ALA A 114 -35.38 10.67 -18.38
N ALA A 115 -35.97 9.47 -18.36
CA ALA A 115 -35.50 8.35 -17.56
C ALA A 115 -34.12 7.84 -18.03
N GLY A 116 -33.92 7.72 -19.35
CA GLY A 116 -32.66 7.28 -19.93
C GLY A 116 -31.52 8.24 -19.64
N MET A 117 -31.73 9.55 -19.85
CA MET A 117 -30.71 10.57 -19.61
C MET A 117 -30.32 10.69 -18.14
N THR A 118 -31.30 10.69 -17.24
CA THR A 118 -31.03 10.74 -15.78
C THR A 118 -30.31 9.49 -15.29
N PHE A 119 -30.64 8.32 -15.83
CA PHE A 119 -29.92 7.08 -15.55
C PHE A 119 -28.47 7.16 -16.05
N GLY A 120 -28.25 7.60 -17.29
CA GLY A 120 -26.90 7.77 -17.85
C GLY A 120 -26.04 8.72 -17.04
N ALA A 121 -26.63 9.83 -16.57
CA ALA A 121 -25.97 10.80 -15.69
C ALA A 121 -25.54 10.17 -14.35
N ALA A 122 -26.41 9.37 -13.74
CA ALA A 122 -26.19 8.75 -12.43
C ALA A 122 -25.19 7.60 -12.44
N VAL A 123 -25.16 6.81 -13.53
CA VAL A 123 -24.37 5.57 -13.62
C VAL A 123 -22.98 5.83 -14.21
N ALA A 124 -22.87 6.69 -15.21
CA ALA A 124 -21.60 6.94 -15.88
C ALA A 124 -20.83 8.07 -15.21
N ALA A 125 -20.02 7.78 -14.18
CA ALA A 125 -19.14 8.79 -13.58
C ALA A 125 -17.89 9.02 -14.47
N MET A 126 -18.07 9.66 -15.63
CA MET A 126 -17.00 9.93 -16.60
C MET A 126 -16.56 11.40 -16.57
N ARG A 127 -15.39 11.69 -17.16
CA ARG A 127 -14.78 13.00 -17.26
C ARG A 127 -15.76 14.05 -17.80
N ARG A 128 -16.03 15.07 -16.98
CA ARG A 128 -16.99 16.15 -17.23
C ARG A 128 -16.89 16.82 -18.61
N ARG A 129 -15.70 16.88 -19.21
CA ARG A 129 -15.45 17.60 -20.48
C ARG A 129 -16.21 17.04 -21.70
N ILE A 130 -16.48 15.74 -21.74
CA ILE A 130 -17.11 15.11 -22.92
C ILE A 130 -18.63 15.07 -22.78
N ARG A 131 -19.16 15.01 -21.56
CA ARG A 131 -20.60 14.80 -21.33
C ARG A 131 -21.45 16.07 -21.45
N GLN A 132 -20.91 17.21 -21.01
CA GLN A 132 -21.59 18.50 -21.14
C GLN A 132 -21.96 18.85 -22.60
N PRO A 133 -21.06 18.70 -23.60
CA PRO A 133 -21.44 18.93 -25.00
C PRO A 133 -22.43 17.88 -25.51
N LEU A 134 -22.34 16.62 -25.07
CA LEU A 134 -23.30 15.57 -25.47
C LEU A 134 -24.72 15.89 -25.01
N TYR A 135 -24.89 16.37 -23.76
CA TYR A 135 -26.20 16.81 -23.29
C TYR A 135 -26.71 18.04 -24.07
N ALA A 136 -25.86 19.01 -24.37
CA ALA A 136 -26.25 20.17 -25.18
C ALA A 136 -26.70 19.74 -26.59
N LEU A 137 -25.96 18.84 -27.23
CA LEU A 137 -26.31 18.27 -28.53
C LEU A 137 -27.63 17.51 -28.50
N SER A 138 -27.94 16.80 -27.40
CA SER A 138 -29.21 16.10 -27.25
C SER A 138 -30.42 17.05 -27.24
N VAL A 139 -30.32 18.19 -26.52
CA VAL A 139 -31.38 19.21 -26.50
C VAL A 139 -31.55 19.87 -27.86
N ILE A 140 -30.44 20.17 -28.55
CA ILE A 140 -30.47 20.74 -29.91
C ILE A 140 -31.17 19.78 -30.87
N GLY A 141 -30.83 18.48 -30.82
CA GLY A 141 -31.47 17.46 -31.65
C GLY A 141 -32.98 17.37 -31.42
N LEU A 142 -33.41 17.35 -30.16
CA LEU A 142 -34.84 17.38 -29.81
C LEU A 142 -35.51 18.69 -30.28
N GLY A 143 -34.82 19.82 -30.16
CA GLY A 143 -35.33 21.12 -30.61
C GLY A 143 -35.54 21.18 -32.12
N CYS A 144 -34.62 20.62 -32.91
CA CYS A 144 -34.80 20.48 -34.35
C CYS A 144 -36.02 19.60 -34.69
N ALA A 145 -36.23 18.50 -33.96
CA ALA A 145 -37.38 17.63 -34.16
C ALA A 145 -38.72 18.33 -33.84
N PHE A 146 -38.78 19.09 -32.74
CA PHE A 146 -39.94 19.91 -32.39
C PHE A 146 -40.22 21.00 -33.44
N TRP A 147 -39.16 21.70 -33.89
CA TRP A 147 -39.26 22.76 -34.89
C TRP A 147 -39.87 22.26 -36.21
N GLN A 148 -39.39 21.12 -36.69
CA GLN A 148 -39.90 20.50 -37.91
C GLN A 148 -41.37 20.06 -37.76
N ARG A 149 -41.73 19.53 -36.60
CA ARG A 149 -43.08 19.02 -36.34
C ARG A 149 -44.13 20.13 -36.23
N GLU A 150 -43.82 21.21 -35.50
CA GLU A 150 -44.76 22.32 -35.28
C GLU A 150 -44.71 23.38 -36.39
N GLY A 151 -44.05 23.07 -37.52
CA GLY A 151 -44.05 23.94 -38.71
C GLY A 151 -43.31 25.27 -38.52
N GLY A 152 -42.34 25.33 -37.60
CA GLY A 152 -41.61 26.55 -37.27
C GLY A 152 -42.30 27.47 -36.27
N ASP A 153 -43.34 27.03 -35.57
CA ASP A 153 -43.92 27.76 -34.45
C ASP A 153 -42.95 27.77 -33.24
N LEU A 154 -42.42 28.96 -32.96
CA LEU A 154 -41.44 29.17 -31.89
C LEU A 154 -42.04 28.93 -30.51
N GLU A 155 -43.28 29.35 -30.26
CA GLU A 155 -43.89 29.29 -28.93
C GLU A 155 -44.09 27.84 -28.49
N ARG A 156 -44.68 27.03 -29.36
CA ARG A 156 -44.92 25.60 -29.11
C ARG A 156 -43.63 24.80 -28.98
N THR A 157 -42.62 25.15 -29.78
CA THR A 157 -41.29 24.53 -29.71
C THR A 157 -40.63 24.81 -28.36
N LEU A 158 -40.70 26.05 -27.87
CA LEU A 158 -40.14 26.42 -26.56
C LEU A 158 -40.88 25.75 -25.40
N THR A 159 -42.22 25.66 -25.45
CA THR A 159 -42.99 24.96 -24.41
C THR A 159 -42.66 23.46 -24.38
N GLY A 160 -42.53 22.82 -25.54
CA GLY A 160 -42.15 21.39 -25.65
C GLY A 160 -40.73 21.10 -25.15
N LEU A 161 -39.82 22.06 -25.27
CA LEU A 161 -38.43 21.92 -24.82
C LEU A 161 -38.19 22.17 -23.33
N LEU A 162 -39.19 22.70 -22.60
CA LEU A 162 -39.04 23.00 -21.18
C LEU A 162 -38.65 21.77 -20.35
N ASN A 163 -39.34 20.65 -20.54
CA ASN A 163 -39.07 19.41 -19.81
C ASN A 163 -37.68 18.81 -20.17
N PRO A 164 -37.31 18.63 -21.45
CA PRO A 164 -35.94 18.22 -21.81
C PRO A 164 -34.85 19.13 -21.25
N PHE A 165 -35.09 20.44 -21.23
CA PHE A 165 -34.16 21.40 -20.64
C PHE A 165 -33.99 21.16 -19.12
N CYS A 166 -35.09 20.99 -18.38
CA CYS A 166 -35.06 20.66 -16.95
C CYS A 166 -34.31 19.35 -16.67
N VAL A 167 -34.55 18.30 -17.46
CA VAL A 167 -33.85 17.01 -17.36
C VAL A 167 -32.34 17.18 -17.55
N VAL A 168 -31.92 17.94 -18.56
CA VAL A 168 -30.49 18.16 -18.83
C VAL A 168 -29.83 18.98 -17.73
N VAL A 169 -30.50 20.01 -17.21
CA VAL A 169 -30.02 20.76 -16.04
C VAL A 169 -29.85 19.81 -14.85
N LEU A 170 -30.84 18.95 -14.57
CA LEU A 170 -30.74 17.95 -13.49
C LEU A 170 -29.56 17.00 -13.69
N CYS A 171 -29.35 16.50 -14.92
CA CYS A 171 -28.20 15.65 -15.25
C CYS A 171 -26.88 16.38 -14.99
N LEU A 172 -26.74 17.64 -15.42
CA LEU A 172 -25.54 18.44 -15.16
C LEU A 172 -25.27 18.64 -13.66
N TRP A 173 -26.32 18.76 -12.84
CA TRP A 173 -26.19 18.84 -11.38
C TRP A 173 -25.77 17.51 -10.77
N LEU A 174 -26.42 16.40 -11.16
CA LEU A 174 -26.08 15.04 -10.70
C LEU A 174 -24.64 14.66 -11.06
N ASP A 175 -24.21 14.99 -12.27
CA ASP A 175 -22.83 14.82 -12.73
C ASP A 175 -21.82 15.51 -11.82
N ARG A 176 -22.12 16.76 -11.45
CA ARG A 176 -21.23 17.59 -10.66
C ARG A 176 -21.17 17.08 -9.22
N PHE A 177 -22.31 16.65 -8.70
CA PHE A 177 -22.43 16.06 -7.36
C PHE A 177 -21.70 14.71 -7.27
N THR A 178 -21.92 13.80 -8.22
CA THR A 178 -21.26 12.48 -8.23
C THR A 178 -19.75 12.61 -8.35
N PHE A 179 -19.26 13.47 -9.24
CA PHE A 179 -17.83 13.74 -9.36
C PHE A 179 -17.22 14.30 -8.07
N ALA A 180 -17.89 15.29 -7.43
CA ALA A 180 -17.39 15.86 -6.17
C ALA A 180 -17.34 14.82 -5.05
N ARG A 181 -18.37 13.95 -4.95
CA ARG A 181 -18.39 12.85 -3.99
C ARG A 181 -17.30 11.81 -4.28
N ASP A 182 -17.11 11.43 -5.53
CA ASP A 182 -16.11 10.42 -5.89
C ASP A 182 -14.68 10.95 -5.68
N LEU A 183 -14.45 12.25 -5.92
CA LEU A 183 -13.20 12.92 -5.54
C LEU A 183 -12.99 12.91 -4.01
N ALA A 184 -14.01 13.27 -3.22
CA ALA A 184 -13.93 13.24 -1.76
C ALA A 184 -13.60 11.83 -1.24
N LEU A 185 -14.32 10.81 -1.72
CA LEU A 185 -14.07 9.41 -1.39
C LEU A 185 -12.64 8.98 -1.72
N TYR A 186 -12.14 9.34 -2.91
CA TYR A 186 -10.76 9.04 -3.30
C TYR A 186 -9.76 9.68 -2.33
N THR A 187 -9.95 10.96 -1.99
CA THR A 187 -9.04 11.65 -1.08
C THR A 187 -9.06 11.07 0.34
N GLU A 188 -10.22 10.65 0.84
CA GLU A 188 -10.35 9.99 2.13
C GLU A 188 -9.67 8.63 2.14
N THR A 189 -9.84 7.83 1.07
CA THR A 189 -9.16 6.53 0.97
C THR A 189 -7.64 6.67 0.93
N GLN A 190 -7.11 7.66 0.21
CA GLN A 190 -5.66 7.92 0.18
C GLN A 190 -5.12 8.40 1.54
N ARG A 191 -5.88 9.23 2.26
CA ARG A 191 -5.54 9.63 3.63
C ARG A 191 -5.50 8.42 4.56
N ALA A 192 -6.55 7.59 4.54
CA ALA A 192 -6.62 6.38 5.35
C ALA A 192 -5.50 5.38 5.03
N GLU A 193 -5.14 5.20 3.76
CA GLU A 193 -4.00 4.36 3.35
C GLU A 193 -2.66 4.93 3.85
N THR A 194 -2.48 6.25 3.79
CA THR A 194 -1.26 6.91 4.26
C THR A 194 -1.12 6.82 5.78
N GLU A 195 -2.21 7.08 6.52
CA GLU A 195 -2.25 6.93 7.97
C GLU A 195 -2.00 5.48 8.39
N ARG A 196 -2.58 4.51 7.68
CA ARG A 196 -2.33 3.09 7.90
C ARG A 196 -0.87 2.72 7.66
N LYS A 197 -0.26 3.18 6.56
CA LYS A 197 1.17 2.94 6.28
C LYS A 197 2.06 3.50 7.38
N ARG A 198 1.80 4.73 7.84
CA ARG A 198 2.54 5.34 8.95
C ARG A 198 2.38 4.56 10.26
N ALA A 199 1.17 4.09 10.56
CA ALA A 199 0.92 3.25 11.73
C ALA A 199 1.67 1.90 11.65
N ASP A 200 1.65 1.26 10.47
CA ASP A 200 2.39 0.01 10.23
C ASP A 200 3.92 0.23 10.32
N GLU A 201 4.45 1.33 9.79
CA GLU A 201 5.87 1.69 9.91
C GLU A 201 6.30 1.86 11.38
N VAL A 202 5.55 2.62 12.17
CA VAL A 202 5.84 2.80 13.61
C VAL A 202 5.79 1.46 14.35
N LEU A 203 4.84 0.58 14.01
CA LEU A 203 4.74 -0.74 14.61
C LEU A 203 5.95 -1.62 14.25
N HIS A 204 6.38 -1.60 12.99
CA HIS A 204 7.54 -2.37 12.52
C HIS A 204 8.88 -1.84 13.04
N ASN A 205 8.97 -0.55 13.37
CA ASN A 205 10.15 0.01 14.05
C ASN A 205 10.25 -0.42 15.52
N ALA A 206 9.13 -0.80 16.14
CA ALA A 206 9.09 -1.25 17.54
C ALA A 206 9.17 -2.77 17.69
N LEU A 207 8.77 -3.53 16.67
CA LEU A 207 8.66 -4.99 16.72
C LEU A 207 9.11 -5.64 15.39
N PRO A 208 9.75 -6.81 15.44
CA PRO A 208 10.07 -7.57 14.24
C PRO A 208 8.82 -7.81 13.39
N ARG A 209 8.95 -7.70 12.06
CA ARG A 209 7.81 -7.74 11.13
C ARG A 209 6.90 -8.96 11.30
N ALA A 210 7.50 -10.14 11.49
CA ALA A 210 6.76 -11.38 11.70
C ALA A 210 5.91 -11.38 12.99
N VAL A 211 6.39 -10.69 14.03
CA VAL A 211 5.74 -10.57 15.32
C VAL A 211 4.62 -9.52 15.26
N ALA A 212 4.88 -8.38 14.61
CA ALA A 212 3.90 -7.33 14.38
C ALA A 212 2.66 -7.84 13.62
N GLU A 213 2.87 -8.61 12.54
CA GLU A 213 1.78 -9.19 11.76
C GLU A 213 1.01 -10.27 12.54
N GLU A 214 1.69 -11.04 13.38
CA GLU A 214 1.04 -12.02 14.27
C GLU A 214 0.11 -11.32 15.28
N ILE A 215 0.54 -10.19 15.87
CA ILE A 215 -0.29 -9.38 16.77
C ILE A 215 -1.46 -8.76 16.01
N LYS A 216 -1.25 -8.24 14.80
CA LYS A 216 -2.33 -7.68 13.97
C LYS A 216 -3.40 -8.72 13.65
N ARG A 217 -3.02 -9.98 13.43
CA ARG A 217 -3.95 -11.06 13.10
C ARG A 217 -4.64 -11.66 14.33
N ASP A 218 -3.87 -12.00 15.36
CA ASP A 218 -4.32 -12.84 16.47
C ASP A 218 -4.48 -12.05 17.79
N GLY A 219 -4.17 -10.75 17.81
CA GLY A 219 -4.21 -9.88 18.99
C GLY A 219 -3.07 -10.14 20.01
N ARG A 220 -2.23 -11.14 19.78
CA ARG A 220 -1.09 -11.52 20.63
C ARG A 220 -0.01 -12.24 19.82
N ALA A 221 1.25 -12.09 20.23
CA ALA A 221 2.36 -12.87 19.69
C ALA A 221 2.66 -14.06 20.60
N ARG A 222 2.93 -15.23 20.01
CA ARG A 222 3.39 -16.42 20.75
C ARG A 222 4.89 -16.36 20.96
N ALA A 223 5.34 -16.93 22.08
CA ALA A 223 6.76 -17.18 22.29
C ALA A 223 7.26 -18.20 21.25
N ARG A 224 8.44 -17.95 20.69
CA ARG A 224 9.12 -18.80 19.72
C ARG A 224 10.38 -19.38 20.32
N LYS A 225 10.53 -20.70 20.23
CA LYS A 225 11.75 -21.39 20.59
C LYS A 225 12.69 -21.42 19.39
N PHE A 226 13.93 -21.05 19.61
CA PHE A 226 15.02 -21.18 18.65
C PHE A 226 15.99 -22.23 19.19
N ASP A 227 16.28 -23.27 18.40
CA ASP A 227 17.26 -24.28 18.82
C ASP A 227 18.70 -23.78 18.67
N ASN A 228 18.92 -22.83 17.76
CA ASN A 228 20.21 -22.16 17.57
C ASN A 228 19.98 -20.68 17.24
N LEU A 229 20.23 -19.83 18.22
CA LEU A 229 20.18 -18.37 18.11
C LEU A 229 21.55 -17.82 18.46
N GLY A 230 22.14 -17.06 17.54
CA GLY A 230 23.32 -16.25 17.83
C GLY A 230 22.92 -15.00 18.61
N VAL A 231 23.68 -14.67 19.65
CA VAL A 231 23.48 -13.47 20.49
C VAL A 231 24.80 -12.73 20.60
N LEU A 232 24.76 -11.43 20.36
CA LEU A 232 25.85 -10.48 20.51
C LEU A 232 25.52 -9.47 21.60
N PHE A 233 26.47 -9.25 22.50
CA PHE A 233 26.50 -8.11 23.42
C PHE A 233 27.73 -7.28 23.12
N ALA A 234 27.55 -5.97 23.02
CA ALA A 234 28.63 -5.00 22.83
C ALA A 234 28.49 -3.90 23.88
N ASP A 235 29.55 -3.55 24.59
CA ASP A 235 29.52 -2.58 25.70
C ASP A 235 30.68 -1.60 25.59
N ILE A 236 30.46 -0.34 25.93
CA ILE A 236 31.48 0.72 25.85
C ILE A 236 32.35 0.69 27.11
N VAL A 237 33.66 0.50 26.94
CA VAL A 237 34.60 0.42 28.05
C VAL A 237 34.74 1.78 28.72
N GLY A 238 34.58 1.80 30.05
CA GLY A 238 34.76 3.01 30.85
C GLY A 238 33.66 4.05 30.66
N PHE A 239 32.52 3.69 30.06
CA PHE A 239 31.42 4.61 29.79
C PHE A 239 30.94 5.37 31.03
N THR A 240 30.89 4.75 32.21
CA THR A 240 30.51 5.44 33.44
C THR A 240 31.42 6.63 33.73
N ARG A 241 32.74 6.48 33.53
CA ARG A 241 33.70 7.59 33.70
C ARG A 241 33.51 8.65 32.61
N PHE A 242 33.34 8.23 31.37
CA PHE A 242 33.09 9.12 30.23
C PHE A 242 31.82 9.95 30.42
N SER A 243 30.71 9.30 30.83
CA SER A 243 29.40 9.91 31.07
C SER A 243 29.41 10.92 32.22
N SER A 244 30.27 10.73 33.24
CA SER A 244 30.36 11.64 34.39
C SER A 244 30.90 13.03 34.00
N GLY A 245 31.62 13.15 32.89
CA GLY A 245 32.15 14.41 32.38
C GLY A 245 31.20 15.15 31.42
N LEU A 246 30.04 14.57 31.09
CA LEU A 246 29.12 15.12 30.10
C LEU A 246 27.76 15.48 30.72
N PRO A 247 27.12 16.57 30.27
CA PRO A 247 25.71 16.80 30.51
C PRO A 247 24.86 15.63 29.98
N PRO A 248 23.76 15.24 30.66
CA PRO A 248 22.91 14.14 30.23
C PRO A 248 22.40 14.27 28.78
N GLU A 249 22.11 15.50 28.33
CA GLU A 249 21.64 15.76 26.97
C GLU A 249 22.71 15.43 25.93
N GLN A 250 23.97 15.76 26.20
CA GLN A 250 25.09 15.44 25.31
C GLN A 250 25.37 13.94 25.31
N LEU A 251 25.26 13.27 26.46
CA LEU A 251 25.44 11.83 26.56
C LEU A 251 24.47 11.06 25.67
N VAL A 252 23.20 11.50 25.63
CA VAL A 252 22.19 10.91 24.75
C VAL A 252 22.57 11.06 23.28
N LEU A 253 23.09 12.23 22.87
CA LEU A 253 23.55 12.45 21.49
C LEU A 253 24.75 11.56 21.12
N VAL A 254 25.69 11.35 22.05
CA VAL A 254 26.82 10.43 21.83
C VAL A 254 26.33 8.99 21.62
N LEU A 255 25.42 8.52 22.48
CA LEU A 255 24.85 7.18 22.35
C LEU A 255 24.04 7.03 21.07
N ASP A 256 23.26 8.06 20.69
CA ASP A 256 22.45 8.06 19.48
C ASP A 256 23.31 7.94 18.22
N ASP A 257 24.41 8.68 18.12
CA ASP A 257 25.30 8.63 16.95
C ASP A 257 25.97 7.24 16.80
N ILE A 258 26.55 6.73 17.90
CA ILE A 258 27.21 5.43 17.91
C ILE A 258 26.21 4.30 17.61
N PHE A 259 25.07 4.27 18.30
CA PHE A 259 24.08 3.20 18.12
C PHE A 259 23.33 3.30 16.79
N SER A 260 23.12 4.49 16.25
CA SER A 260 22.60 4.65 14.88
C SER A 260 23.56 4.07 13.85
N GLY A 261 24.87 4.22 14.06
CA GLY A 261 25.89 3.54 13.25
C GLY A 261 25.79 2.02 13.34
N PHE A 262 25.55 1.48 14.53
CA PHE A 262 25.37 0.04 14.74
C PHE A 262 24.06 -0.50 14.15
N ASP A 263 22.97 0.27 14.24
CA ASP A 263 21.67 -0.10 13.66
C ASP A 263 21.77 -0.24 12.14
N ARG A 264 22.44 0.70 11.46
CA ARG A 264 22.70 0.60 10.02
C ARG A 264 23.51 -0.64 9.65
N LEU A 265 24.50 -1.02 10.46
CA LEU A 265 25.27 -2.25 10.26
C LEU A 265 24.42 -3.50 10.52
N ALA A 266 23.55 -3.48 11.53
CA ALA A 266 22.66 -4.59 11.85
C ALA A 266 21.72 -4.86 10.67
N ASP A 267 21.10 -3.81 10.11
CA ASP A 267 20.27 -3.90 8.92
C ASP A 267 21.04 -4.45 7.72
N TRP A 268 22.25 -3.93 7.46
CA TRP A 268 23.11 -4.37 6.36
C TRP A 268 23.48 -5.86 6.44
N HIS A 269 23.77 -6.35 7.65
CA HIS A 269 24.13 -7.75 7.88
C HIS A 269 22.92 -8.67 8.07
N GLY A 270 21.69 -8.14 8.05
CA GLY A 270 20.47 -8.90 8.31
C GLY A 270 20.41 -9.46 9.73
N VAL A 271 20.91 -8.69 10.69
CA VAL A 271 20.92 -9.00 12.13
C VAL A 271 19.81 -8.20 12.82
N GLU A 272 19.10 -8.82 13.74
CA GLU A 272 18.00 -8.18 14.47
C GLU A 272 18.54 -7.50 15.74
N LYS A 273 18.35 -6.18 15.87
CA LYS A 273 18.56 -5.47 17.14
C LYS A 273 17.47 -5.86 18.12
N ILE A 274 17.84 -6.20 19.36
CA ILE A 274 16.85 -6.47 20.43
C ILE A 274 16.61 -5.21 21.26
N LYS A 275 17.68 -4.67 21.85
CA LYS A 275 17.58 -3.50 22.74
C LYS A 275 18.96 -2.93 23.04
N THR A 276 18.96 -1.72 23.58
CA THR A 276 20.09 -1.15 24.30
C THR A 276 19.85 -1.30 25.81
N ILE A 277 20.91 -1.50 26.58
CA ILE A 277 20.88 -1.59 28.04
C ILE A 277 21.94 -0.62 28.57
N GLY A 278 21.55 0.63 28.76
CA GLY A 278 22.52 1.70 29.02
C GLY A 278 23.45 1.88 27.82
N ASP A 279 24.73 1.63 28.02
CA ASP A 279 25.82 1.64 27.04
C ASP A 279 26.04 0.31 26.32
N ALA A 280 25.30 -0.74 26.69
CA ALA A 280 25.35 -2.02 26.01
C ALA A 280 24.35 -2.10 24.83
N TYR A 281 24.77 -2.75 23.75
CA TYR A 281 24.01 -3.04 22.55
C TYR A 281 23.79 -4.56 22.42
N MET A 282 22.55 -4.99 22.28
CA MET A 282 22.19 -6.41 22.15
C MET A 282 21.56 -6.68 20.78
N ALA A 283 22.11 -7.65 20.06
CA ALA A 283 21.62 -8.07 18.75
C ALA A 283 21.63 -9.60 18.61
N VAL A 284 20.75 -10.13 17.77
CA VAL A 284 20.61 -11.56 17.55
C VAL A 284 20.48 -11.93 16.08
N SER A 285 20.88 -13.16 15.75
CA SER A 285 20.61 -13.74 14.44
C SER A 285 20.17 -15.19 14.60
N HIS A 286 19.00 -15.52 14.06
CA HIS A 286 18.47 -16.89 14.03
C HIS A 286 18.88 -17.67 12.77
N VAL A 287 19.52 -17.00 11.80
CA VAL A 287 19.91 -17.62 10.52
C VAL A 287 21.43 -17.75 10.40
N ARG A 288 22.18 -16.70 10.78
CA ARG A 288 23.60 -16.54 10.40
C ARG A 288 24.44 -16.02 11.55
N VAL A 289 25.09 -16.92 12.29
CA VAL A 289 26.07 -16.57 13.32
C VAL A 289 27.29 -15.85 12.74
N ASP A 290 27.63 -16.12 11.47
CA ASP A 290 28.69 -15.42 10.75
C ASP A 290 28.36 -13.93 10.52
N ALA A 291 27.08 -13.58 10.35
CA ALA A 291 26.64 -12.18 10.23
C ALA A 291 26.90 -11.39 11.53
N LEU A 292 26.71 -12.00 12.71
CA LEU A 292 27.06 -11.39 13.99
C LEU A 292 28.57 -11.16 14.13
N CYS A 293 29.40 -12.06 13.59
CA CYS A 293 30.84 -11.89 13.59
C CYS A 293 31.27 -10.71 12.69
N ARG A 294 30.65 -10.53 11.52
CA ARG A 294 30.90 -9.36 10.66
C ARG A 294 30.44 -8.07 11.33
N LEU A 295 29.23 -8.06 11.89
CA LEU A 295 28.71 -6.94 12.66
C LEU A 295 29.68 -6.53 13.77
N ALA A 296 30.17 -7.49 14.55
CA ALA A 296 31.14 -7.22 15.62
C ALA A 296 32.45 -6.58 15.12
N LEU A 297 32.96 -7.03 13.96
CA LEU A 297 34.16 -6.46 13.35
C LEU A 297 33.91 -5.03 12.83
N ASP A 298 32.77 -4.80 12.18
CA ASP A 298 32.43 -3.50 11.60
C ASP A 298 32.02 -2.48 12.67
N MET A 299 31.42 -2.90 13.79
CA MET A 299 31.15 -2.04 14.96
C MET A 299 32.43 -1.36 15.48
N ARG A 300 33.57 -2.07 15.47
CA ARG A 300 34.86 -1.47 15.83
C ARG A 300 35.29 -0.37 14.87
N LEU A 301 34.96 -0.50 13.59
CA LEU A 301 35.27 0.51 12.57
C LEU A 301 34.40 1.76 12.75
N VAL A 302 33.12 1.59 13.07
CA VAL A 302 32.20 2.68 13.41
C VAL A 302 32.71 3.45 14.64
N LEU A 303 33.07 2.73 15.71
CA LEU A 303 33.61 3.37 16.91
C LEU A 303 34.94 4.08 16.63
N ALA A 304 35.82 3.49 15.82
CA ALA A 304 37.07 4.13 15.41
C ALA A 304 36.85 5.39 14.55
N ARG A 305 35.81 5.42 13.71
CA ARG A 305 35.40 6.62 12.95
C ARG A 305 34.91 7.69 13.91
N TYR A 306 33.99 7.35 14.81
CA TYR A 306 33.48 8.27 15.83
C TYR A 306 34.61 8.89 16.67
N ASN A 307 35.56 8.07 17.12
CA ASN A 307 36.74 8.52 17.86
C ASN A 307 37.57 9.55 17.09
N ARG A 308 37.82 9.32 15.79
CA ARG A 308 38.56 10.27 14.94
C ARG A 308 37.84 11.58 14.72
N GLU A 309 36.53 11.53 14.51
CA GLU A 309 35.70 12.71 14.22
C GLU A 309 35.48 13.57 15.48
N ASN A 310 35.40 12.94 16.66
CA ASN A 310 35.06 13.61 17.91
C ASN A 310 36.26 13.75 18.89
N GLY A 311 37.46 13.31 18.52
CA GLY A 311 38.65 13.38 19.37
C GLY A 311 38.53 12.57 20.66
N THR A 312 37.87 11.41 20.61
CA THR A 312 37.66 10.51 21.77
C THR A 312 38.47 9.22 21.63
N GLU A 313 38.63 8.50 22.74
CA GLU A 313 39.35 7.22 22.79
C GLU A 313 38.43 6.10 23.32
N LEU A 314 37.19 6.05 22.83
CA LEU A 314 36.24 5.03 23.26
C LEU A 314 36.65 3.65 22.72
N ALA A 315 36.56 2.64 23.57
CA ALA A 315 36.77 1.26 23.19
C ALA A 315 35.53 0.43 23.54
N MET A 316 35.39 -0.74 22.92
CA MET A 316 34.27 -1.64 23.20
C MET A 316 34.74 -3.05 23.53
N ARG A 317 33.97 -3.74 24.37
CA ARG A 317 34.02 -5.19 24.55
C ARG A 317 32.87 -5.80 23.79
N ILE A 318 33.11 -6.90 23.08
CA ILE A 318 32.04 -7.64 22.39
C ILE A 318 32.09 -9.11 22.80
N GLY A 319 30.94 -9.68 23.14
CA GLY A 319 30.75 -11.10 23.42
C GLY A 319 29.74 -11.71 22.45
N VAL A 320 30.09 -12.84 21.81
CA VAL A 320 29.19 -13.58 20.91
C VAL A 320 29.08 -15.05 21.32
N HIS A 321 27.84 -15.53 21.43
CA HIS A 321 27.54 -16.93 21.68
C HIS A 321 26.37 -17.39 20.82
N ALA A 322 26.25 -18.70 20.60
CA ALA A 322 25.15 -19.31 19.86
C ALA A 322 24.65 -20.56 20.58
N GLY A 323 23.33 -20.72 20.67
CA GLY A 323 22.68 -21.85 21.31
C GLY A 323 21.16 -21.67 21.44
N PRO A 324 20.46 -22.54 22.18
CA PRO A 324 19.02 -22.50 22.27
C PRO A 324 18.51 -21.32 23.11
N ALA A 325 17.47 -20.64 22.62
CA ALA A 325 16.85 -19.51 23.29
C ALA A 325 15.36 -19.41 22.96
N VAL A 326 14.63 -18.58 23.70
CA VAL A 326 13.21 -18.30 23.48
C VAL A 326 13.05 -16.80 23.23
N GLY A 327 12.48 -16.43 22.10
CA GLY A 327 12.08 -15.05 21.81
C GLY A 327 10.58 -14.86 22.01
N GLY A 328 10.14 -13.67 22.36
CA GLY A 328 8.72 -13.40 22.58
C GLY A 328 8.42 -11.95 22.91
N VAL A 329 7.14 -11.62 22.96
CA VAL A 329 6.67 -10.27 23.31
C VAL A 329 6.11 -10.27 24.72
N LEU A 330 6.59 -9.33 25.54
CA LEU A 330 6.02 -9.04 26.85
C LEU A 330 5.15 -7.77 26.79
N GLY A 331 4.13 -7.73 27.66
CA GLY A 331 3.28 -6.57 27.86
C GLY A 331 2.01 -6.55 27.01
N VAL A 332 0.99 -5.82 27.50
CA VAL A 332 -0.31 -5.64 26.83
C VAL A 332 -0.43 -4.26 26.17
N ARG A 333 0.27 -3.25 26.71
CA ARG A 333 0.23 -1.86 26.23
C ARG A 333 1.57 -1.33 25.71
N ARG A 334 2.68 -1.82 26.27
CA ARG A 334 4.04 -1.53 25.81
C ARG A 334 4.67 -2.85 25.41
N PHE A 335 4.44 -3.24 24.16
CA PHE A 335 5.01 -4.46 23.62
C PHE A 335 6.53 -4.33 23.61
N LEU A 336 7.21 -5.29 24.25
CA LEU A 336 8.66 -5.41 24.24
C LEU A 336 9.00 -6.79 23.69
N TYR A 337 9.58 -6.83 22.50
CA TYR A 337 10.17 -8.06 21.98
C TYR A 337 11.54 -8.25 22.64
N ASP A 338 11.78 -9.43 23.20
CA ASP A 338 13.03 -9.75 23.87
C ASP A 338 13.33 -11.25 23.77
N VAL A 339 14.55 -11.62 24.14
CA VAL A 339 15.06 -12.99 24.05
C VAL A 339 15.55 -13.44 25.42
N TRP A 340 15.16 -14.65 25.81
CA TRP A 340 15.53 -15.27 27.07
C TRP A 340 16.19 -16.62 26.84
N GLY A 341 17.07 -16.99 27.75
CA GLY A 341 17.73 -18.28 27.75
C GLY A 341 19.14 -18.19 28.30
N ASP A 342 19.69 -19.36 28.61
CA ASP A 342 21.07 -19.49 29.04
C ASP A 342 22.07 -18.96 27.99
N THR A 343 21.74 -19.08 26.69
CA THR A 343 22.54 -18.50 25.60
C THR A 343 22.74 -16.99 25.72
N VAL A 344 21.71 -16.25 26.13
CA VAL A 344 21.78 -14.78 26.33
C VAL A 344 22.73 -14.45 27.49
N ASN A 345 22.63 -15.20 28.59
CA ASN A 345 23.47 -15.01 29.76
C ASN A 345 24.95 -15.32 29.45
N VAL A 346 25.23 -16.35 28.65
CA VAL A 346 26.62 -16.65 28.22
C VAL A 346 27.17 -15.53 27.36
N ALA A 347 26.43 -15.04 26.37
CA ALA A 347 26.89 -13.96 25.51
C ALA A 347 27.25 -12.70 26.32
N SER A 348 26.38 -12.29 27.25
CA SER A 348 26.64 -11.17 28.16
C SER A 348 27.87 -11.41 29.07
N ARG A 349 28.08 -12.63 29.57
CA ARG A 349 29.27 -12.96 30.37
C ARG A 349 30.55 -13.02 29.54
N LEU A 350 30.47 -13.38 28.26
CA LEU A 350 31.61 -13.31 27.34
C LEU A 350 31.99 -11.86 27.02
N GLU A 351 31.02 -10.96 26.91
CA GLU A 351 31.30 -9.52 26.76
C GLU A 351 32.00 -8.99 28.02
N SER A 352 31.38 -9.13 29.19
CA SER A 352 31.89 -8.55 30.44
C SER A 352 33.23 -9.11 30.91
N SER A 353 33.54 -10.37 30.58
CA SER A 353 34.86 -10.98 30.83
C SER A 353 35.88 -10.68 29.72
N GLY A 354 35.47 -9.97 28.68
CA GLY A 354 36.28 -9.55 27.54
C GLY A 354 37.36 -8.54 27.91
N ARG A 355 38.36 -8.44 27.04
CA ARG A 355 39.37 -7.37 27.11
C ARG A 355 38.91 -6.19 26.28
N GLU A 356 39.36 -5.00 26.64
CA GLU A 356 39.12 -3.78 25.89
C GLU A 356 39.51 -3.92 24.40
N GLY A 357 38.60 -3.52 23.50
CA GLY A 357 38.76 -3.66 22.05
C GLY A 357 38.67 -5.10 21.52
N GLY A 358 38.45 -6.08 22.39
CA GLY A 358 38.39 -7.50 22.06
C GLY A 358 36.98 -7.97 21.70
N ILE A 359 36.92 -8.86 20.71
CA ILE A 359 35.71 -9.62 20.37
C ILE A 359 35.90 -11.05 20.84
N GLN A 360 35.19 -11.41 21.89
CA GLN A 360 35.24 -12.74 22.49
C GLN A 360 34.08 -13.59 22.01
N VAL A 361 34.38 -14.82 21.59
CA VAL A 361 33.37 -15.76 21.10
C VAL A 361 33.49 -17.10 21.79
N SER A 362 32.37 -17.81 21.90
CA SER A 362 32.35 -19.19 22.37
C SER A 362 32.82 -20.19 21.30
N GLU A 363 33.18 -21.41 21.71
CA GLU A 363 33.44 -22.52 20.79
C GLU A 363 32.27 -22.78 19.81
N ALA A 364 31.02 -22.64 20.26
CA ALA A 364 29.84 -22.82 19.41
C ALA A 364 29.84 -21.88 18.20
N VAL A 365 30.30 -20.64 18.38
CA VAL A 365 30.45 -19.65 17.30
C VAL A 365 31.57 -20.05 16.36
N VAL A 366 32.71 -20.50 16.90
CA VAL A 366 33.84 -20.98 16.09
C VAL A 366 33.45 -22.18 15.23
N ARG A 367 32.64 -23.11 15.74
CA ARG A 367 32.14 -24.25 14.95
C ARG A 367 31.24 -23.81 13.79
N GLN A 368 30.45 -22.76 13.97
CA GLN A 368 29.50 -22.28 12.96
C GLN A 368 30.12 -21.30 11.95
N ALA A 369 31.06 -20.46 12.39
CA ALA A 369 31.67 -19.40 11.58
C ALA A 369 33.16 -19.66 11.23
N GLY A 370 33.74 -20.77 11.68
CA GLY A 370 35.17 -21.10 11.58
C GLY A 370 35.76 -21.10 10.18
N ALA A 371 34.95 -21.33 9.14
CA ALA A 371 35.40 -21.29 7.76
C ALA A 371 35.68 -19.86 7.26
N ALA A 372 34.94 -18.87 7.76
CA ALA A 372 34.97 -17.50 7.27
C ALA A 372 35.92 -16.57 8.06
N PHE A 373 36.31 -16.94 9.29
CA PHE A 373 37.07 -16.05 10.17
C PHE A 373 38.29 -16.70 10.80
N ASP A 374 39.25 -15.85 11.15
CA ASP A 374 40.40 -16.23 11.97
C ASP A 374 40.09 -16.00 13.44
N PHE A 375 40.30 -17.07 14.23
CA PHE A 375 40.12 -17.08 15.67
C PHE A 375 41.44 -17.43 16.36
N SER A 376 41.72 -16.79 17.50
CA SER A 376 42.82 -17.16 18.38
C SER A 376 42.28 -17.71 19.69
N ALA A 377 42.86 -18.81 20.19
CA ALA A 377 42.44 -19.39 21.45
C ALA A 377 42.69 -18.42 22.62
N ARG A 378 41.66 -18.15 23.42
CA ARG A 378 41.79 -17.44 24.70
C ARG A 378 42.06 -18.42 25.83
N GLY A 379 41.46 -19.61 25.77
CA GLY A 379 41.48 -20.62 26.83
C GLY A 379 40.16 -20.66 27.61
N LEU A 380 40.18 -21.31 28.77
CA LEU A 380 39.03 -21.41 29.64
C LEU A 380 38.77 -20.09 30.36
N VAL A 381 37.53 -19.63 30.31
CA VAL A 381 37.05 -18.43 31.01
C VAL A 381 35.99 -18.86 32.00
N ASP A 382 36.17 -18.52 33.27
CA ASP A 382 35.18 -18.86 34.30
C ASP A 382 33.99 -17.91 34.22
N LEU A 383 32.82 -18.44 33.85
CA LEU A 383 31.58 -17.68 33.76
C LEU A 383 30.82 -17.83 35.07
N ARG A 384 30.69 -16.72 35.81
CA ARG A 384 30.02 -16.66 37.12
C ARG A 384 28.70 -17.44 37.13
N GLY A 385 28.61 -18.52 37.92
CA GLY A 385 27.39 -19.31 38.07
C GLY A 385 27.09 -20.30 36.93
N ARG A 386 28.07 -20.62 36.08
CA ARG A 386 28.02 -21.74 35.12
C ARG A 386 29.27 -22.63 35.23
N GLY A 387 30.43 -22.01 35.42
CA GLY A 387 31.74 -22.68 35.38
C GLY A 387 32.54 -22.31 34.12
N PRO A 388 33.64 -23.03 33.86
CA PRO A 388 34.58 -22.68 32.79
C PRO A 388 33.99 -22.94 31.40
N LEU A 389 34.16 -21.98 30.49
CA LEU A 389 33.82 -22.10 29.08
C LEU A 389 35.06 -21.83 28.22
N LEU A 390 35.27 -22.65 27.19
CA LEU A 390 36.31 -22.40 26.19
C LEU A 390 35.92 -21.20 25.31
N ALA A 391 36.79 -20.19 25.30
CA ALA A 391 36.60 -18.96 24.56
C ALA A 391 37.73 -18.70 23.56
N TYR A 392 37.41 -17.88 22.56
CA TYR A 392 38.29 -17.49 21.47
C TYR A 392 38.18 -16.00 21.21
N TRP A 393 39.24 -15.41 20.67
CA TRP A 393 39.24 -14.06 20.13
C TRP A 393 38.93 -14.11 18.64
N LEU A 394 37.90 -13.40 18.20
CA LEU A 394 37.68 -13.14 16.78
C LEU A 394 38.67 -12.05 16.33
N LEU A 395 39.51 -12.36 15.34
CA LEU A 395 40.57 -11.46 14.88
C LEU A 395 40.15 -10.70 13.62
N ARG A 396 39.76 -11.42 12.58
CA ARG A 396 39.43 -10.87 11.26
C ARG A 396 38.63 -11.88 10.44
N GLU A 397 37.98 -11.39 9.39
CA GLU A 397 37.46 -12.26 8.32
C GLU A 397 38.63 -12.75 7.46
N ARG A 398 38.65 -14.05 7.13
CA ARG A 398 39.67 -14.67 6.27
C ARG A 398 39.60 -14.16 4.84
N VAL A 399 38.42 -13.73 4.43
CA VAL A 399 38.17 -13.12 3.13
C VAL A 399 37.94 -11.64 3.36
N ALA A 400 38.75 -10.80 2.69
CA ALA A 400 38.57 -9.35 2.63
C ALA A 400 38.48 -8.95 1.13
N PRO A 401 37.75 -7.90 0.74
CA PRO A 401 36.40 -8.06 0.19
C PRO A 401 36.16 -7.22 -1.09
N VAL A 402 35.25 -7.66 -1.96
CA VAL A 402 34.83 -6.84 -3.11
C VAL A 402 33.89 -5.69 -2.70
N ALA A 403 33.34 -5.70 -1.47
CA ALA A 403 32.28 -4.77 -1.04
C ALA A 403 32.67 -3.66 -0.03
N ARG A 404 33.90 -3.63 0.54
CA ARG A 404 34.24 -2.60 1.57
C ARG A 404 34.47 -1.18 1.03
N ALA A 405 34.63 -1.01 -0.27
CA ALA A 405 34.85 0.30 -0.88
C ALA A 405 33.62 1.23 -0.73
N GLU A 406 32.41 0.67 -0.65
CA GLU A 406 31.18 1.46 -0.54
C GLU A 406 30.91 1.93 0.90
N LEU A 407 31.43 1.22 1.90
CA LEU A 407 31.24 1.54 3.34
C LEU A 407 32.17 2.65 3.83
N GLN A 408 33.23 2.99 3.08
CA GLN A 408 34.08 4.16 3.34
C GLN A 408 33.54 5.44 2.68
N ALA A 409 32.54 5.33 1.80
CA ALA A 409 31.97 6.45 1.05
C ALA A 409 30.62 6.96 1.60
N ALA A 410 30.05 6.30 2.62
CA ALA A 410 28.84 6.69 3.34
C ALA A 410 29.17 6.94 4.83
#